data_AF-A0A6P7FR74-F1
#
_entry.id   AF-A0A6P7FR74-F1
#
_cell.length_a   1.000
_cell.length_b   1.000
_cell.length_c   1.000
_cell.angle_alpha   90.00
_cell.angle_beta   90.00
_cell.angle_gamma   90.00
#
_symmetry.space_group_name_H-M   'P 1'
#
loop_
_entity.id
_entity.type
_entity.pdbx_description
1 polymer ?
#
loop_
_entity_poly.entity_id
_entity_poly.type
_entity_poly.pdbx_seq_one_letter_code
_entity_poly.pdbx_strand_id
1 'polypeptide(L)'
;MRSKNSKNTSRKPKNRQNKIHLVFDESKRKEFLTGFHKRKLQRKKEAKEKFEKDLKEERKRIKSEAKESYKKLVQSHKPIPELEDLLSEKYEDDDVTVKVLELSTNDIAKQNNWIGANQPKYTESDEDVNDSEDETKSDNEIPGMELKRKPVLSKKKQEVLKKFESEKDVRKLLKKQATKNVKKSKVFQMKNRMERQKQKKKSMQLKKERLKVREKKGKGRKGKGRRGTDKD
;
A
#
# COMPACT_ATOMS: atom_id res chain seq x y z
N MET A 1 6.33 -59.52 51.69
CA MET A 1 5.83 -58.44 50.81
C MET A 1 6.35 -57.11 51.33
N ARG A 2 7.42 -56.55 50.76
CA ARG A 2 8.12 -55.36 51.28
C ARG A 2 7.64 -54.12 50.51
N SER A 3 6.94 -53.21 51.18
CA SER A 3 6.44 -51.97 50.58
C SER A 3 7.63 -51.06 50.20
N LYS A 4 7.63 -50.58 48.96
CA LYS A 4 8.62 -49.62 48.45
C LYS A 4 8.24 -48.23 48.95
N ASN A 5 8.98 -47.71 49.93
CA ASN A 5 8.91 -46.31 50.34
C ASN A 5 9.10 -45.38 49.12
N SER A 6 8.14 -44.47 48.91
CA SER A 6 8.26 -43.38 47.96
C SER A 6 9.42 -42.48 48.37
N LYS A 7 10.52 -42.53 47.61
CA LYS A 7 11.69 -41.69 47.84
C LYS A 7 11.30 -40.22 47.75
N ASN A 8 11.54 -39.49 48.85
CA ASN A 8 11.49 -38.04 48.96
C ASN A 8 12.12 -37.38 47.72
N THR A 9 11.30 -36.69 46.93
CA THR A 9 11.80 -35.84 45.84
C THR A 9 12.39 -34.57 46.45
N SER A 10 13.71 -34.58 46.63
CA SER A 10 14.49 -33.40 46.99
C SER A 10 14.17 -32.25 46.01
N ARG A 11 13.50 -31.20 46.51
CA ARG A 11 13.19 -30.01 45.72
C ARG A 11 14.48 -29.24 45.48
N LYS A 12 14.80 -28.97 44.20
CA LYS A 12 15.96 -28.16 43.82
C LYS A 12 15.92 -26.79 44.54
N PRO A 13 17.07 -26.24 44.99
CA PRO A 13 17.11 -24.97 45.70
C PRO A 13 16.62 -23.83 44.78
N LYS A 14 15.62 -23.07 45.24
CA LYS A 14 15.10 -21.90 44.51
C LYS A 14 16.20 -20.84 44.40
N ASN A 15 16.51 -20.41 43.16
CA ASN A 15 17.48 -19.36 42.89
C ASN A 15 17.08 -18.07 43.63
N ARG A 16 17.85 -17.72 44.67
CA ARG A 16 17.58 -16.56 45.53
C ARG A 16 17.95 -15.23 44.86
N GLN A 17 18.74 -15.23 43.78
CA GLN A 17 19.18 -14.00 43.10
C GLN A 17 18.08 -13.33 42.27
N ASN A 18 17.14 -14.10 41.72
CA ASN A 18 16.00 -13.57 40.96
C ASN A 18 14.78 -13.29 41.86
N LYS A 19 14.97 -13.22 43.19
CA LYS A 19 13.86 -12.91 44.10
C LYS A 19 13.44 -11.45 43.92
N ILE A 20 12.18 -11.27 43.55
CA ILE A 20 11.55 -9.96 43.46
C ILE A 20 11.25 -9.48 44.88
N HIS A 21 12.01 -8.51 45.37
CA HIS A 21 11.72 -7.82 46.62
C HIS A 21 10.63 -6.77 46.37
N LEU A 22 9.43 -7.03 46.88
CA LEU A 22 8.30 -6.09 46.83
C LEU A 22 8.46 -5.07 47.96
N VAL A 23 9.03 -3.91 47.64
CA VAL A 23 9.13 -2.76 48.54
C VAL A 23 8.04 -1.76 48.16
N PHE A 24 7.15 -1.45 49.11
CA PHE A 24 6.07 -0.50 48.92
C PHE A 24 6.54 0.92 49.21
N ASP A 25 7.07 1.59 48.19
CA ASP A 25 7.38 3.01 48.27
C ASP A 25 6.09 3.84 48.18
N GLU A 26 5.74 4.55 49.25
CA GLU A 26 4.52 5.37 49.30
C GLU A 26 4.50 6.47 48.23
N SER A 27 5.66 7.02 47.88
CA SER A 27 5.83 8.01 46.81
C SER A 27 5.46 7.43 45.44
N LYS A 28 6.01 6.26 45.08
CA LYS A 28 5.66 5.54 43.85
C LYS A 28 4.18 5.12 43.84
N ARG A 29 3.61 4.76 45.00
CA ARG A 29 2.18 4.48 45.14
C ARG A 29 1.33 5.71 44.84
N LYS A 30 1.66 6.87 45.41
CA LYS A 30 0.98 8.15 45.14
C LYS A 30 1.07 8.53 43.65
N GLU A 31 2.25 8.38 43.04
CA GLU A 31 2.43 8.61 41.60
C GLU A 31 1.66 7.63 40.74
N PHE A 32 1.59 6.36 41.14
CA PHE A 32 0.82 5.35 40.41
C PHE A 32 -0.68 5.67 40.47
N LEU A 33 -1.22 5.99 41.64
CA LEU A 33 -2.64 6.28 41.84
C LEU A 33 -3.07 7.62 41.23
N THR A 34 -2.23 8.66 41.24
CA THR A 34 -2.60 9.98 40.70
C THR A 34 -2.12 10.20 39.26
N GLY A 35 -1.11 9.45 38.81
CA GLY A 35 -0.43 9.61 37.53
C GLY A 35 -1.15 9.09 36.30
N PHE A 36 -2.46 8.79 36.36
CA PHE A 36 -3.22 8.28 35.22
C PHE A 36 -3.17 9.21 34.00
N HIS A 37 -3.25 10.54 34.21
CA HIS A 37 -3.12 11.51 33.13
C HIS A 37 -1.72 11.48 32.51
N LYS A 38 -0.67 11.43 33.34
CA LYS A 38 0.74 11.30 32.90
C LYS A 38 0.92 10.04 32.04
N ARG A 39 0.45 8.88 32.50
CA ARG A 39 0.48 7.62 31.72
C ARG A 39 -0.33 7.68 30.43
N LYS A 40 -1.49 8.35 30.43
CA LYS A 40 -2.31 8.54 29.22
C LYS A 40 -1.58 9.41 28.20
N LEU A 41 -0.91 10.49 28.63
CA LEU A 41 -0.09 11.32 27.76
C LEU A 41 1.14 10.57 27.24
N GLN A 42 1.81 9.82 28.10
CA GLN A 42 2.95 8.99 27.73
C GLN A 42 2.57 7.97 26.65
N ARG A 43 1.52 7.18 26.87
CA ARG A 43 1.01 6.24 25.85
C ARG A 43 0.68 6.93 24.52
N LYS A 44 0.10 8.13 24.56
CA LYS A 44 -0.17 8.93 23.36
C LYS A 44 1.12 9.38 22.66
N LYS A 45 2.15 9.74 23.42
CA LYS A 45 3.46 10.14 22.90
C LYS A 45 4.18 8.94 22.28
N GLU A 46 4.27 7.83 22.99
CA GLU A 46 4.85 6.57 22.50
C GLU A 46 4.17 6.08 21.22
N ALA A 47 2.84 6.13 21.16
CA ALA A 47 2.10 5.76 19.95
C ALA A 47 2.41 6.67 18.76
N LYS A 48 2.62 7.98 18.99
CA LYS A 48 3.04 8.93 17.92
C LYS A 48 4.46 8.65 17.47
N GLU A 49 5.39 8.47 18.41
CA GLU A 49 6.80 8.20 18.10
C GLU A 49 6.97 6.88 17.35
N LYS A 50 6.27 5.81 17.78
CA LYS A 50 6.24 4.53 17.07
C LYS A 50 5.73 4.72 15.65
N PHE A 51 4.62 5.44 15.47
CA PHE A 51 4.08 5.71 14.15
C PHE A 51 5.03 6.52 13.25
N GLU A 52 5.78 7.47 13.81
CA GLU A 52 6.79 8.23 13.09
C GLU A 52 8.02 7.38 12.71
N LYS A 53 8.45 6.47 13.58
CA LYS A 53 9.49 5.48 13.28
C LYS A 53 9.05 4.57 12.13
N ASP A 54 7.85 4.00 12.21
CA ASP A 54 7.26 3.17 11.15
C ASP A 54 7.20 3.92 9.81
N LEU A 55 6.84 5.22 9.82
CA LEU A 55 6.82 6.05 8.60
C LEU A 55 8.23 6.28 8.02
N LYS A 56 9.25 6.42 8.86
CA LYS A 56 10.64 6.59 8.41
C LYS A 56 11.19 5.29 7.82
N GLU A 57 10.94 4.17 8.48
CA GLU A 57 11.35 2.84 8.01
C GLU A 57 10.68 2.49 6.68
N GLU A 58 9.38 2.74 6.56
CA GLU A 58 8.65 2.49 5.30
C GLU A 58 9.18 3.36 4.15
N ARG A 59 9.52 4.63 4.43
CA ARG A 59 10.17 5.51 3.43
C ARG A 59 11.55 4.99 3.02
N LYS A 60 12.35 4.51 3.98
CA LYS A 60 13.67 3.92 3.69
C LYS A 60 13.52 2.67 2.83
N ARG A 61 12.58 1.77 3.18
CA ARG A 61 12.28 0.55 2.45
C ARG A 61 11.84 0.82 1.01
N ILE A 62 10.91 1.75 0.80
CA ILE A 62 10.44 2.08 -0.56
C ILE A 62 11.57 2.70 -1.39
N LYS A 63 12.45 3.49 -0.76
CA LYS A 63 13.61 4.09 -1.45
C LYS A 63 14.64 3.03 -1.83
N SER A 64 14.91 2.03 -0.98
CA SER A 64 15.82 0.93 -1.32
C SER A 64 15.23 0.05 -2.42
N GLU A 65 13.95 -0.33 -2.30
CA GLU A 65 13.24 -1.12 -3.32
C GLU A 65 13.24 -0.41 -4.69
N ALA A 66 13.00 0.91 -4.72
CA ALA A 66 13.04 1.68 -5.97
C ALA A 66 14.46 1.78 -6.58
N LYS A 67 15.50 1.79 -5.75
CA LYS A 67 16.89 1.74 -6.23
C LYS A 67 17.25 0.37 -6.78
N GLU A 68 16.86 -0.69 -6.09
CA GLU A 68 17.07 -2.07 -6.51
C GLU A 68 16.31 -2.39 -7.79
N SER A 69 15.06 -1.94 -7.92
CA SER A 69 14.28 -2.13 -9.14
C SER A 69 14.88 -1.36 -10.33
N TYR A 70 15.39 -0.15 -10.10
CA TYR A 70 16.14 0.59 -11.13
C TYR A 70 17.43 -0.14 -11.52
N LYS A 71 18.22 -0.62 -10.55
CA LYS A 71 19.45 -1.38 -10.82
C LYS A 71 19.17 -2.63 -11.64
N LYS A 72 18.12 -3.39 -11.29
CA LYS A 72 17.69 -4.59 -12.02
C LYS A 72 17.28 -4.26 -13.45
N LEU A 73 16.46 -3.22 -13.64
CA LEU A 73 16.01 -2.80 -14.97
C LEU A 73 17.17 -2.32 -15.85
N VAL A 74 18.11 -1.56 -15.28
CA VAL A 74 19.32 -1.14 -16.00
C VAL A 74 20.21 -2.34 -16.33
N GLN A 75 20.42 -3.26 -15.39
CA GLN A 75 21.21 -4.47 -15.62
C GLN A 75 20.60 -5.36 -16.72
N SER A 76 19.29 -5.55 -16.75
CA SER A 76 18.62 -6.34 -17.79
C SER A 76 18.66 -5.69 -19.18
N HIS A 77 18.86 -4.36 -19.25
CA HIS A 77 18.96 -3.63 -20.51
C HIS A 77 20.41 -3.40 -20.96
N LYS A 78 21.42 -3.84 -20.19
CA LYS A 78 22.80 -3.83 -20.68
C LYS A 78 22.99 -4.98 -21.66
N PRO A 79 23.53 -4.74 -22.86
CA PRO A 79 23.89 -5.82 -23.76
C PRO A 79 24.91 -6.73 -23.09
N ILE A 80 24.76 -8.03 -23.32
CA ILE A 80 25.73 -9.03 -22.85
C ILE A 80 26.96 -8.89 -23.75
N PRO A 81 28.16 -8.64 -23.21
CA PRO A 81 29.35 -8.37 -24.03
C PRO A 81 29.61 -9.45 -25.10
N GLU A 82 29.48 -10.72 -24.73
CA GLU A 82 29.64 -11.86 -25.64
C GLU A 82 28.66 -11.83 -26.84
N LEU A 83 27.44 -11.32 -26.64
CA LEU A 83 26.46 -11.18 -27.73
C LEU A 83 26.70 -9.92 -28.56
N GLU A 84 27.24 -8.86 -27.96
CA GLU A 84 27.56 -7.61 -28.66
C GLU A 84 28.66 -7.82 -29.69
N ASP A 85 29.70 -8.58 -29.32
CA ASP A 85 30.79 -8.96 -30.22
C ASP A 85 30.24 -9.75 -31.43
N LEU A 86 29.42 -10.78 -31.19
CA LEU A 86 28.76 -11.57 -32.25
C LEU A 86 27.81 -10.78 -33.16
N LEU A 87 27.13 -9.74 -32.62
CA LEU A 87 26.28 -8.83 -33.40
C LEU A 87 27.08 -7.79 -34.21
N SER A 88 28.33 -7.55 -33.83
CA SER A 88 29.22 -6.57 -34.44
C SER A 88 30.14 -7.18 -35.50
N GLU A 89 30.47 -8.47 -35.40
CA GLU A 89 31.25 -9.20 -36.39
C GLU A 89 30.54 -9.17 -37.74
N LYS A 90 31.23 -8.56 -38.72
CA LYS A 90 30.89 -8.66 -40.13
C LYS A 90 31.76 -9.75 -40.72
N TYR A 91 31.13 -10.77 -41.31
CA TYR A 91 31.85 -11.79 -42.05
C TYR A 91 31.98 -11.29 -43.49
N GLU A 92 33.24 -11.16 -43.96
CA GLU A 92 33.54 -10.88 -45.36
C GLU A 92 33.90 -12.22 -46.01
N ASP A 93 33.01 -12.74 -46.86
CA ASP A 93 33.35 -13.78 -47.84
C ASP A 93 33.81 -13.09 -49.14
N ASP A 94 34.57 -13.80 -49.96
CA ASP A 94 35.29 -13.27 -51.14
C ASP A 94 34.41 -12.48 -52.15
N ASP A 95 33.09 -12.64 -52.11
CA ASP A 95 32.13 -11.92 -52.97
C ASP A 95 30.98 -11.19 -52.21
N VAL A 96 30.77 -11.41 -50.91
CA VAL A 96 29.59 -10.90 -50.17
C VAL A 96 29.88 -10.63 -48.68
N THR A 97 29.52 -9.43 -48.21
CA THR A 97 29.54 -9.09 -46.77
C THR A 97 28.21 -9.45 -46.10
N VAL A 98 28.22 -10.33 -45.10
CA VAL A 98 27.00 -10.74 -44.37
C VAL A 98 27.03 -10.20 -42.94
N LYS A 99 25.91 -9.61 -42.50
CA LYS A 99 25.69 -9.16 -41.12
C LYS A 99 24.60 -9.98 -40.45
N VAL A 100 24.92 -10.62 -39.33
CA VAL A 100 23.97 -11.41 -38.55
C VAL A 100 23.14 -10.46 -37.68
N LEU A 101 21.91 -10.16 -38.13
CA LEU A 101 20.92 -9.39 -37.37
C LEU A 101 19.69 -10.27 -37.13
N GLU A 102 19.13 -10.22 -35.91
CA GLU A 102 17.87 -10.88 -35.60
C GLU A 102 16.72 -10.12 -36.28
N LEU A 103 16.29 -10.61 -37.45
CA LEU A 103 15.18 -10.03 -38.19
C LEU A 103 13.86 -10.68 -37.75
N SER A 104 13.01 -9.90 -37.07
CA SER A 104 11.64 -10.33 -36.79
C SER A 104 10.83 -10.39 -38.08
N THR A 105 10.05 -11.46 -38.29
CA THR A 105 9.15 -11.62 -39.45
C THR A 105 8.19 -10.44 -39.62
N ASN A 106 7.79 -9.80 -38.52
CA ASN A 106 6.95 -8.61 -38.53
C ASN A 106 7.68 -7.36 -39.01
N ASP A 107 8.97 -7.23 -38.73
CA ASP A 107 9.77 -6.06 -39.14
C ASP A 107 10.13 -6.15 -40.63
N ILE A 108 10.44 -7.35 -41.12
CA ILE A 108 10.59 -7.63 -42.56
C ILE A 108 9.29 -7.31 -43.31
N ALA A 109 8.15 -7.75 -42.76
CA ALA A 109 6.86 -7.51 -43.38
C ALA A 109 6.50 -6.02 -43.43
N LYS A 110 6.82 -5.23 -42.40
CA LYS A 110 6.63 -3.77 -42.42
C LYS A 110 7.50 -3.08 -43.46
N GLN A 111 8.76 -3.48 -43.59
CA GLN A 111 9.70 -2.87 -44.55
C GLN A 111 9.28 -3.13 -45.99
N ASN A 112 8.75 -4.32 -46.27
CA ASN A 112 8.35 -4.75 -47.62
C ASN A 112 6.84 -4.62 -47.88
N ASN A 113 6.09 -3.95 -47.00
CA ASN A 113 4.63 -3.83 -47.06
C ASN A 113 3.89 -5.19 -47.19
N TRP A 114 4.47 -6.27 -46.69
CA TRP A 114 3.85 -7.60 -46.71
C TRP A 114 2.79 -7.74 -45.62
N ILE A 115 1.82 -8.61 -45.89
CA ILE A 115 0.90 -9.12 -44.87
C ILE A 115 1.79 -9.90 -43.89
N GLY A 116 1.96 -9.38 -42.66
CA GLY A 116 2.85 -9.96 -41.65
C GLY A 116 2.52 -11.41 -41.28
N ALA A 117 3.20 -11.94 -40.25
CA ALA A 117 3.01 -13.33 -39.86
C ALA A 117 1.51 -13.66 -39.66
N ASN A 118 1.02 -14.69 -40.34
CA ASN A 118 -0.36 -15.17 -40.24
C ASN A 118 -0.55 -15.85 -38.88
N GLN A 119 -0.66 -15.03 -37.84
CA GLN A 119 -0.97 -15.49 -36.49
C GLN A 119 -2.46 -15.25 -36.23
N PRO A 120 -3.15 -16.22 -35.63
CA PRO A 120 -4.53 -16.04 -35.23
C PRO A 120 -4.60 -14.83 -34.30
N LYS A 121 -5.39 -13.82 -34.70
CA LYS A 121 -5.80 -12.77 -33.76
C LYS A 121 -6.71 -13.44 -32.76
N TYR A 122 -6.17 -13.85 -31.61
CA TYR A 122 -7.00 -14.13 -30.46
C TYR A 122 -7.65 -12.81 -30.04
N THR A 123 -8.86 -12.58 -30.53
CA THR A 123 -9.81 -11.82 -29.74
C THR A 123 -9.98 -12.62 -28.46
N GLU A 124 -9.53 -12.09 -27.32
CA GLU A 124 -10.00 -12.55 -26.01
C GLU A 124 -11.53 -12.26 -25.97
N SER A 125 -12.29 -13.10 -26.66
CA SER A 125 -13.68 -13.40 -26.33
C SER A 125 -13.57 -14.60 -25.40
N ASP A 126 -13.94 -14.37 -24.16
CA ASP A 126 -13.94 -15.34 -23.08
C ASP A 126 -14.80 -16.57 -23.47
N GLU A 127 -14.16 -17.64 -23.94
CA GLU A 127 -14.72 -18.98 -23.93
C GLU A 127 -13.70 -19.92 -23.26
N ASP A 128 -13.56 -19.76 -21.95
CA ASP A 128 -13.14 -20.87 -21.10
C ASP A 128 -14.36 -21.79 -20.95
N VAL A 129 -14.46 -22.78 -21.85
CA VAL A 129 -15.20 -24.01 -21.60
C VAL A 129 -14.49 -24.71 -20.46
N ASN A 130 -15.01 -24.56 -19.24
CA ASN A 130 -14.64 -25.41 -18.12
C ASN A 130 -15.93 -25.93 -17.47
N ASP A 131 -16.29 -27.12 -17.96
CA ASP A 131 -16.93 -28.22 -17.25
C ASP A 131 -17.70 -27.82 -15.99
N SER A 132 -18.98 -27.54 -16.20
CA SER A 132 -19.99 -27.43 -15.17
C SER A 132 -20.42 -28.84 -14.75
N GLU A 133 -19.84 -29.35 -13.67
CA GLU A 133 -20.55 -30.29 -12.80
C GLU A 133 -21.26 -29.53 -11.68
N ASP A 134 -22.54 -29.87 -11.57
CA ASP A 134 -23.62 -29.19 -10.88
C ASP A 134 -23.75 -29.68 -9.42
N GLU A 135 -24.62 -28.99 -8.69
CA GLU A 135 -25.34 -29.40 -7.48
C GLU A 135 -24.63 -29.24 -6.12
N THR A 136 -24.98 -28.15 -5.42
CA THR A 136 -25.95 -28.28 -4.32
C THR A 136 -26.76 -27.00 -4.14
N LYS A 137 -28.07 -27.14 -4.34
CA LYS A 137 -29.10 -26.19 -3.90
C LYS A 137 -29.01 -25.97 -2.39
N SER A 138 -29.16 -24.72 -1.97
CA SER A 138 -29.75 -24.39 -0.68
C SER A 138 -30.54 -23.10 -0.87
N ASP A 139 -31.80 -23.28 -1.23
CA ASP A 139 -32.86 -22.28 -1.40
C ASP A 139 -33.22 -21.55 -0.09
N ASN A 140 -32.25 -20.89 0.55
CA ASN A 140 -32.47 -20.13 1.78
C ASN A 140 -31.85 -18.73 1.68
N GLU A 141 -32.22 -17.95 0.65
CA GLU A 141 -31.97 -16.51 0.65
C GLU A 141 -33.16 -15.78 1.29
N ILE A 142 -32.95 -15.35 2.55
CA ILE A 142 -33.92 -14.53 3.29
C ILE A 142 -33.90 -13.10 2.71
N PRO A 143 -35.05 -12.54 2.28
CA PRO A 143 -35.12 -11.17 1.77
C PRO A 143 -34.54 -10.15 2.76
N GLY A 144 -33.53 -9.38 2.33
CA GLY A 144 -32.86 -8.36 3.16
C GLY A 144 -31.47 -8.72 3.69
N MET A 145 -30.98 -9.96 3.50
CA MET A 145 -29.63 -10.40 3.89
C MET A 145 -28.73 -10.76 2.70
N GLU A 146 -29.04 -10.23 1.53
CA GLU A 146 -28.31 -10.47 0.28
C GLU A 146 -26.83 -10.07 0.41
N LEU A 147 -25.95 -11.07 0.38
CA LEU A 147 -24.51 -10.86 0.32
C LEU A 147 -24.16 -10.24 -1.04
N LYS A 148 -23.95 -8.91 -1.07
CA LYS A 148 -23.43 -8.20 -2.26
C LYS A 148 -22.09 -8.81 -2.67
N ARG A 149 -22.13 -9.74 -3.64
CA ARG A 149 -20.94 -10.33 -4.28
C ARG A 149 -20.15 -9.18 -4.91
N LYS A 150 -18.97 -8.89 -4.37
CA LYS A 150 -18.07 -7.89 -4.97
C LYS A 150 -17.55 -8.48 -6.29
N PRO A 151 -17.51 -7.71 -7.39
CA PRO A 151 -16.95 -8.20 -8.64
C PRO A 151 -15.48 -8.57 -8.38
N VAL A 152 -15.16 -9.84 -8.61
CA VAL A 152 -13.80 -10.36 -8.54
C VAL A 152 -13.08 -9.83 -9.77
N LEU A 153 -12.41 -8.67 -9.66
CA LEU A 153 -11.51 -8.21 -10.72
C LEU A 153 -10.26 -9.11 -10.73
N SER A 154 -10.35 -10.23 -11.44
CA SER A 154 -9.22 -11.07 -11.86
C SER A 154 -8.39 -10.32 -12.91
N LYS A 155 -7.66 -9.28 -12.49
CA LYS A 155 -6.62 -8.69 -13.34
C LYS A 155 -5.43 -9.65 -13.38
N LYS A 156 -5.49 -10.68 -14.24
CA LYS A 156 -4.30 -11.36 -14.74
C LYS A 156 -3.48 -10.28 -15.45
N LYS A 157 -2.38 -9.87 -14.82
CA LYS A 157 -1.42 -8.97 -15.46
C LYS A 157 -0.63 -9.82 -16.45
N GLN A 158 -1.06 -9.88 -17.69
CA GLN A 158 -0.12 -10.17 -18.76
C GLN A 158 0.91 -9.03 -18.73
N GLU A 159 2.16 -9.37 -18.39
CA GLU A 159 3.27 -8.43 -18.45
C GLU A 159 3.61 -8.20 -19.92
N VAL A 160 2.82 -7.35 -20.58
CA VAL A 160 3.20 -6.83 -21.89
C VAL A 160 4.53 -6.12 -21.71
N LEU A 161 5.59 -6.69 -22.28
CA LEU A 161 6.92 -6.09 -22.37
C LEU A 161 6.77 -4.73 -23.04
N LYS A 162 6.68 -3.68 -22.22
CA LYS A 162 6.61 -2.31 -22.72
C LYS A 162 7.97 -1.98 -23.31
N LYS A 163 8.05 -1.93 -24.63
CA LYS A 163 9.18 -1.31 -25.33
C LYS A 163 9.28 0.14 -24.83
N PHE A 164 10.42 0.49 -24.25
CA PHE A 164 10.69 1.85 -23.79
C PHE A 164 11.37 2.59 -24.94
N GLU A 165 10.72 3.62 -25.47
CA GLU A 165 11.29 4.42 -26.57
C GLU A 165 12.25 5.49 -26.07
N SER A 166 12.17 5.86 -24.78
CA SER A 166 13.02 6.88 -24.16
C SER A 166 13.32 6.59 -22.68
N GLU A 167 14.51 6.98 -22.23
CA GLU A 167 14.92 6.92 -20.82
C GLU A 167 13.95 7.70 -19.89
N LYS A 168 13.30 8.75 -20.42
CA LYS A 168 12.29 9.52 -19.69
C LYS A 168 11.07 8.66 -19.32
N ASP A 169 10.68 7.72 -20.17
CA ASP A 169 9.52 6.84 -19.94
C ASP A 169 9.82 5.78 -18.89
N VAL A 170 11.04 5.24 -18.91
CA VAL A 170 11.56 4.37 -17.84
C VAL A 170 11.46 5.08 -16.49
N ARG A 171 11.97 6.31 -16.40
CA ARG A 171 11.93 7.11 -15.17
C ARG A 171 10.50 7.43 -14.72
N LYS A 172 9.59 7.71 -15.66
CA LYS A 172 8.17 7.99 -15.37
C LYS A 172 7.46 6.73 -14.86
N LEU A 173 7.76 5.56 -15.41
CA LEU A 173 7.21 4.28 -14.98
C LEU A 173 7.67 3.94 -13.55
N LEU A 174 8.97 4.06 -13.27
CA LEU A 174 9.56 3.86 -11.94
C LEU A 174 8.93 4.79 -10.89
N LYS A 175 8.74 6.08 -11.22
CA LYS A 175 8.04 7.03 -10.34
C LYS A 175 6.57 6.61 -10.10
N LYS A 176 5.86 6.17 -11.14
CA LYS A 176 4.48 5.67 -11.02
C LYS A 176 4.41 4.41 -10.15
N GLN A 177 5.35 3.49 -10.30
CA GLN A 177 5.41 2.26 -9.49
C GLN A 177 5.72 2.60 -8.03
N ALA A 178 6.73 3.42 -7.77
CA ALA A 178 7.09 3.87 -6.42
C ALA A 178 5.91 4.58 -5.73
N THR A 179 5.24 5.52 -6.41
CA THR A 179 4.07 6.22 -5.84
C THR A 179 2.88 5.30 -5.58
N LYS A 180 2.68 4.26 -6.40
CA LYS A 180 1.66 3.21 -6.14
C LYS A 180 2.01 2.39 -4.90
N ASN A 181 3.27 1.99 -4.74
CA ASN A 181 3.72 1.22 -3.57
C ASN A 181 3.58 2.04 -2.29
N VAL A 182 3.96 3.34 -2.30
CA VAL A 182 3.72 4.27 -1.18
C VAL A 182 2.24 4.33 -0.81
N LYS A 183 1.35 4.51 -1.80
CA LYS A 183 -0.10 4.63 -1.57
C LYS A 183 -0.72 3.34 -1.00
N LYS A 184 -0.15 2.18 -1.32
CA LYS A 184 -0.60 0.87 -0.80
C LYS A 184 -0.10 0.59 0.61
N SER A 185 0.97 1.22 1.06
CA SER A 185 1.52 0.96 2.40
C SER A 185 0.51 1.28 3.51
N LYS A 186 0.38 0.36 4.47
CA LYS A 186 -0.58 0.47 5.59
C LYS A 186 -0.30 1.71 6.44
N VAL A 187 0.98 2.02 6.65
CA VAL A 187 1.42 3.19 7.45
C VAL A 187 1.02 4.50 6.77
N PHE A 188 1.18 4.61 5.44
CA PHE A 188 0.77 5.80 4.69
C PHE A 188 -0.76 5.95 4.63
N GLN A 189 -1.50 4.86 4.44
CA GLN A 189 -2.97 4.88 4.50
C GLN A 189 -3.46 5.33 5.88
N MET A 190 -2.83 4.84 6.95
CA MET A 190 -3.15 5.26 8.31
C MET A 190 -2.86 6.76 8.52
N LYS A 191 -1.74 7.27 7.97
CA LYS A 191 -1.42 8.71 8.00
C LYS A 191 -2.52 9.54 7.32
N ASN A 192 -2.91 9.16 6.10
CA ASN A 192 -3.94 9.86 5.35
C ASN A 192 -5.31 9.82 6.05
N ARG A 193 -5.65 8.70 6.68
CA ARG A 193 -6.88 8.57 7.48
C ARG A 193 -6.87 9.54 8.67
N MET A 194 -5.75 9.61 9.39
CA MET A 194 -5.58 10.53 10.52
C MET A 194 -5.66 11.99 10.08
N GLU A 195 -5.05 12.32 8.94
CA GLU A 195 -5.08 13.67 8.37
C GLU A 195 -6.49 14.05 7.90
N ARG A 196 -7.20 13.15 7.21
CA ARG A 196 -8.61 13.35 6.83
C ARG A 196 -9.50 13.60 8.03
N GLN A 197 -9.31 12.85 9.12
CA GLN A 197 -10.06 13.09 10.36
C GLN A 197 -9.75 14.47 10.96
N LYS A 198 -8.48 14.90 10.97
CA LYS A 198 -8.09 16.24 11.42
C LYS A 198 -8.72 17.33 10.55
N GLN A 199 -8.66 17.18 9.23
CA GLN A 199 -9.26 18.12 8.27
C GLN A 199 -10.79 18.19 8.44
N LYS A 200 -11.47 17.05 8.60
CA LYS A 200 -12.92 17.01 8.88
C LYS A 200 -13.27 17.73 10.19
N LYS A 201 -12.45 17.58 11.24
CA LYS A 201 -12.67 18.31 12.50
C LYS A 201 -12.49 19.83 12.32
N LYS A 202 -11.43 20.25 11.63
CA LYS A 202 -11.17 21.67 11.32
C LYS A 202 -12.29 22.28 10.48
N SER A 203 -12.74 21.59 9.42
CA SER A 203 -13.81 22.10 8.56
C SER A 203 -15.13 22.24 9.31
N MET A 204 -15.45 21.29 10.21
CA MET A 204 -16.62 21.39 11.08
C MET A 204 -16.54 22.57 12.07
N GLN A 205 -15.36 22.84 12.63
CA GLN A 205 -15.14 24.00 13.51
C GLN A 205 -15.33 25.30 12.74
N LEU A 206 -14.70 25.45 11.58
CA LEU A 206 -14.84 26.62 10.71
C LEU A 206 -16.30 26.84 10.28
N LYS A 207 -17.02 25.76 9.95
CA LYS A 207 -18.46 25.85 9.62
C LYS A 207 -19.27 26.36 10.82
N LYS A 208 -19.01 25.85 12.03
CA LYS A 208 -19.68 26.31 13.26
C LYS A 208 -19.39 27.80 13.54
N GLU A 209 -18.15 28.23 13.37
CA GLU A 209 -17.77 29.64 13.51
C GLU A 209 -18.49 30.54 12.50
N ARG A 210 -18.50 30.14 11.22
CA ARG A 210 -19.23 30.86 10.16
C ARG A 210 -20.73 30.97 10.47
N LEU A 211 -21.34 29.90 10.98
CA LEU A 211 -22.75 29.91 11.38
C LEU A 211 -23.00 30.87 12.55
N LYS A 212 -22.16 30.86 13.59
CA LYS A 212 -22.25 31.81 14.72
C LYS A 212 -22.15 33.26 14.25
N VAL A 213 -21.24 33.56 13.33
CA VAL A 213 -21.11 34.92 12.76
C VAL A 213 -22.36 35.33 11.98
N ARG A 214 -22.94 34.43 11.17
CA ARG A 214 -24.19 34.70 10.44
C ARG A 214 -25.36 34.93 11.38
N GLU A 215 -25.48 34.12 12.44
CA GLU A 215 -26.55 34.25 13.43
C GLU A 215 -26.49 35.59 14.17
N LYS A 216 -25.28 36.02 14.57
CA LYS A 216 -25.05 37.35 15.17
C LYS A 216 -25.44 38.50 14.21
N LYS A 217 -25.07 38.40 12.93
CA LYS A 217 -25.44 39.42 11.92
C LYS A 217 -26.94 39.45 11.60
N GLY A 218 -27.63 38.31 11.66
CA GLY A 218 -29.07 38.21 11.42
C GLY A 218 -29.92 38.81 12.55
N LYS A 219 -29.49 38.65 13.82
CA LYS A 219 -30.16 39.23 14.99
C LYS A 219 -30.06 40.75 15.05
N GLY A 220 -28.96 41.35 14.56
CA GLY A 220 -28.79 42.81 14.53
C GLY A 220 -29.67 43.56 13.51
N ARG A 221 -30.19 42.90 12.47
CA ARG A 221 -31.05 43.54 11.46
C ARG A 221 -32.54 43.53 11.82
N LYS A 222 -33.00 42.58 12.65
CA LYS A 222 -34.42 42.48 13.04
C LYS A 222 -34.86 43.49 14.13
N GLY A 223 -33.92 44.14 14.82
CA GLY A 223 -34.21 45.08 15.91
C GLY A 223 -34.33 46.57 15.53
N LYS A 224 -34.04 46.96 14.29
CA LYS A 224 -34.01 48.39 13.87
C LYS A 224 -35.19 48.84 12.98
N GLY A 225 -36.18 47.98 12.71
CA GLY A 225 -37.26 48.26 11.74
C GLY A 225 -38.67 48.46 12.32
N ARG A 226 -38.84 48.58 13.64
CA ARG A 226 -40.16 48.78 14.27
C ARG A 226 -40.09 49.78 15.43
N ARG A 227 -39.92 51.06 15.11
CA ARG A 227 -40.45 52.16 15.93
C ARG A 227 -41.30 52.98 14.98
N GLY A 228 -42.56 52.58 14.88
CA GLY A 228 -43.59 53.34 14.20
C GLY A 228 -43.73 54.70 14.86
N THR A 229 -43.77 55.72 14.03
CA THR A 229 -44.17 57.08 14.34
C THR A 229 -45.68 57.09 14.56
N ASP A 230 -46.11 57.11 15.82
CA ASP A 230 -47.44 57.62 16.18
C ASP A 230 -47.20 58.93 16.93
N LYS A 231 -47.49 60.04 16.25
CA LYS A 231 -47.67 61.37 16.83
C LYS A 231 -48.88 61.99 16.13
N ASP A 232 -49.94 62.12 16.94
CA ASP A 232 -50.99 63.15 17.01
C ASP A 232 -51.58 63.71 15.70
#